data_AF-A0A970FS44-F1
#
_entry.id   AF-A0A970FS44-F1
#
_cell.length_a   1.000
_cell.length_b   1.000
_cell.length_c   1.000
_cell.angle_alpha   90.00
_cell.angle_beta   90.00
_cell.angle_gamma   90.00
#
_symmetry.space_group_name_H-M   'P 1'
#
loop_
_entity.id
_entity.type
_entity.pdbx_description
1 polymer ?
#
loop_
_entity_poly.entity_id
_entity_poly.type
_entity_poly.pdbx_seq_one_letter_code
_entity_poly.pdbx_strand_id
1 'polypeptide(L)'
;MQDGAYGAGIRIGQSGSLVTYSYRDPNPVHSLNIYRNMSEFVRGFAASDAELTGFIISTISETEPLVSPAQQGMIADANWFSGYGYDDAVTERKQILNATKYEL
;
A
#
# COMPACT_ATOMS: atom_id res chain seq x y z
N MET A 1 2.08 -18.23 3.18
CA MET A 1 1.01 -18.16 2.16
C MET A 1 0.50 -19.57 1.93
N GLN A 2 -0.80 -19.73 1.67
CA GLN A 2 -1.47 -21.03 1.77
C GLN A 2 -0.96 -22.08 0.76
N ASP A 3 -0.25 -21.66 -0.31
CA ASP A 3 0.15 -22.54 -1.43
C ASP A 3 1.64 -22.47 -1.82
N GLY A 4 2.52 -22.08 -0.89
CA GLY A 4 3.98 -22.28 -1.04
C GLY A 4 4.76 -21.17 -1.75
N ALA A 5 4.10 -20.10 -2.22
CA ALA A 5 4.81 -18.89 -2.65
C ALA A 5 5.57 -18.25 -1.46
N TYR A 6 6.80 -17.79 -1.71
CA TYR A 6 7.58 -17.10 -0.67
C TYR A 6 7.00 -15.72 -0.36
N GLY A 7 6.55 -15.01 -1.40
CA GLY A 7 5.96 -13.69 -1.26
C GLY A 7 4.92 -13.42 -2.34
N ALA A 8 4.01 -12.50 -2.03
CA ALA A 8 3.02 -11.94 -2.94
C ALA A 8 2.61 -10.57 -2.42
N GLY A 9 2.14 -9.70 -3.30
CA GLY A 9 1.73 -8.36 -2.91
C GLY A 9 1.07 -7.57 -4.03
N ILE A 10 0.68 -6.36 -3.68
CA ILE A 10 0.07 -5.37 -4.55
C ILE A 10 0.88 -4.09 -4.41
N ARG A 11 1.08 -3.38 -5.53
CA ARG A 11 1.66 -2.04 -5.57
C ARG A 11 0.71 -1.14 -6.33
N ILE A 12 0.32 -0.03 -5.71
CA ILE A 12 -0.49 1.01 -6.33
C ILE A 12 0.42 2.22 -6.55
N GLY A 13 0.57 2.62 -7.80
CA GLY A 13 1.34 3.81 -8.18
C GLY A 13 0.50 5.08 -8.12
N GLN A 14 1.16 6.24 -7.97
CA GLN A 14 0.49 7.55 -7.96
C GLN A 14 -0.31 7.85 -9.24
N SER A 15 0.03 7.23 -10.37
CA SER A 15 -0.72 7.34 -11.63
C SER A 15 -2.01 6.50 -11.66
N GLY A 16 -2.34 5.79 -10.58
CA GLY A 16 -3.45 4.84 -10.52
C GLY A 16 -3.14 3.46 -11.10
N SER A 17 -1.90 3.21 -11.53
CA SER A 17 -1.50 1.87 -11.99
C SER A 17 -1.45 0.89 -10.81
N LEU A 18 -2.15 -0.23 -10.93
CA LEU A 18 -2.11 -1.34 -9.97
C LEU A 18 -1.31 -2.50 -10.55
N VAL A 19 -0.35 -3.01 -9.78
CA VAL A 19 0.44 -4.18 -10.11
C VAL A 19 0.30 -5.21 -8.99
N THR A 20 -0.03 -6.45 -9.34
CA THR A 20 0.06 -7.59 -8.42
C THR A 20 1.25 -8.47 -8.80
N TYR A 21 1.83 -9.14 -7.82
CA TYR A 21 2.97 -10.03 -8.05
C TYR A 21 2.98 -11.19 -7.06
N SER A 22 3.62 -12.29 -7.47
CA SER A 22 4.09 -13.37 -6.61
C SER A 22 5.58 -13.58 -6.83
N TYR A 23 6.28 -14.06 -5.80
CA TYR A 23 7.72 -14.25 -5.79
C TYR A 23 8.08 -15.63 -5.28
N ARG A 24 8.91 -16.35 -6.07
CA ARG A 24 9.23 -17.78 -5.88
C ARG A 24 7.96 -18.60 -5.70
N ASP A 25 7.03 -18.41 -6.63
CA ASP A 25 5.70 -19.00 -6.60
C ASP A 25 5.67 -20.33 -7.36
N PRO A 26 5.39 -21.46 -6.70
CA PRO A 26 5.26 -22.74 -7.37
C PRO A 26 3.93 -22.89 -8.14
N ASN A 27 2.95 -21.99 -7.94
CA ASN A 27 1.62 -22.08 -8.54
C ASN A 27 1.08 -20.72 -9.05
N PRO A 28 1.65 -20.18 -10.14
CA PRO A 28 1.28 -18.88 -10.67
C PRO A 28 -0.17 -18.81 -11.20
N VAL A 29 -0.74 -19.92 -11.66
CA VAL A 29 -2.14 -19.97 -12.12
C VAL A 29 -3.11 -19.75 -10.96
N HIS A 30 -2.81 -20.34 -9.80
CA HIS A 30 -3.60 -20.11 -8.60
C HIS A 30 -3.50 -18.65 -8.12
N SER A 31 -2.29 -18.09 -8.07
CA SER A 31 -2.07 -16.67 -7.74
C SER A 31 -2.84 -15.73 -8.67
N LEU A 32 -2.85 -16.01 -9.98
CA LEU A 32 -3.65 -15.23 -10.94
C LEU A 32 -5.15 -15.29 -10.63
N ASN A 33 -5.66 -16.44 -10.22
CA ASN A 33 -7.06 -16.57 -9.80
C ASN A 33 -7.34 -15.81 -8.50
N ILE A 34 -6.42 -15.79 -7.54
CA ILE A 34 -6.54 -14.93 -6.35
C ILE A 34 -6.62 -13.46 -6.77
N TYR A 35 -5.71 -12.98 -7.63
CA TYR A 35 -5.70 -11.59 -8.08
C TYR A 35 -7.00 -11.17 -8.77
N ARG A 36 -7.57 -12.06 -9.60
CA ARG A 36 -8.87 -11.82 -10.25
C ARG A 36 -10.02 -11.66 -9.26
N ASN A 37 -9.95 -12.33 -8.12
CA ASN A 37 -11.00 -12.30 -7.09
C ASN A 37 -10.75 -11.25 -5.98
N MET A 38 -9.69 -10.47 -6.08
CA MET A 38 -9.30 -9.49 -5.06
C MET A 38 -10.40 -8.46 -4.75
N SER A 39 -11.19 -8.07 -5.76
CA SER A 39 -12.30 -7.14 -5.56
C SER A 39 -13.41 -7.69 -4.66
N GLU A 40 -13.67 -9.01 -4.72
CA GLU A 40 -14.64 -9.66 -3.82
C GLU A 40 -14.14 -9.66 -2.39
N PHE A 41 -12.83 -9.87 -2.19
CA PHE A 41 -12.22 -9.78 -0.88
C PHE A 41 -12.38 -8.37 -0.29
N VAL A 42 -12.10 -7.33 -1.07
CA VAL A 42 -12.24 -5.93 -0.61
C VAL A 42 -13.69 -5.63 -0.23
N ARG A 43 -14.67 -6.03 -1.07
CA ARG A 43 -16.10 -5.88 -0.75
C ARG A 43 -16.50 -6.60 0.54
N GLY A 44 -16.03 -7.84 0.70
CA GLY A 44 -16.31 -8.63 1.91
C GLY A 44 -15.68 -8.02 3.16
N PHE A 45 -14.45 -7.51 3.05
CA PHE A 45 -13.78 -6.81 4.14
C PHE A 45 -14.52 -5.52 4.54
N ALA A 46 -14.93 -4.71 3.56
CA ALA A 46 -15.69 -3.47 3.78
C ALA A 46 -17.03 -3.72 4.49
N ALA A 47 -17.69 -4.84 4.20
CA ALA A 47 -18.93 -5.25 4.84
C ALA A 47 -18.76 -5.96 6.20
N SER A 48 -17.52 -6.27 6.61
CA SER A 48 -17.24 -7.00 7.86
C SER A 48 -17.04 -6.05 9.06
N ASP A 49 -16.95 -6.62 10.26
CA ASP A 49 -16.60 -5.89 11.49
C ASP A 49 -15.09 -5.64 11.65
N ALA A 50 -14.24 -6.00 10.67
CA ALA A 50 -12.79 -5.90 10.79
C ALA A 50 -12.30 -4.44 10.80
N GLU A 51 -11.47 -4.03 11.75
CA GLU A 51 -11.02 -2.63 11.86
C GLU A 51 -9.92 -2.24 10.85
N LEU A 52 -9.92 -0.98 10.40
CA LEU A 52 -8.85 -0.44 9.54
C LEU A 52 -7.59 -0.03 10.31
N THR A 53 -7.66 0.08 11.63
CA THR A 53 -6.58 0.59 12.50
C THR A 53 -5.23 -0.05 12.22
N GLY A 54 -5.17 -1.38 12.04
CA GLY A 54 -3.92 -2.09 11.73
C GLY A 54 -3.33 -1.67 10.37
N PHE A 55 -4.18 -1.49 9.36
CA PHE A 55 -3.76 -1.03 8.03
C PHE A 55 -3.29 0.42 8.06
N ILE A 56 -3.98 1.29 8.81
CA ILE A 56 -3.58 2.69 9.00
C ILE A 56 -2.20 2.76 9.67
N ILE A 57 -2.00 2.03 10.77
CA ILE A 57 -0.71 1.97 11.47
C ILE A 57 0.40 1.46 10.52
N SER A 58 0.13 0.38 9.78
CA SER A 58 1.09 -0.18 8.83
C SER A 58 1.47 0.84 7.76
N THR A 59 0.50 1.56 7.22
CA THR A 59 0.72 2.55 6.16
C THR A 59 1.54 3.74 6.67
N ILE A 60 1.20 4.29 7.85
CA ILE A 60 1.98 5.38 8.47
C ILE A 60 3.43 4.94 8.74
N SER A 61 3.62 3.72 9.24
CA SER A 61 4.96 3.19 9.49
C SER A 61 5.79 3.04 8.21
N GLU A 62 5.18 2.77 7.07
CA GLU A 62 5.86 2.69 5.77
C GLU A 62 6.19 4.08 5.21
N THR A 63 5.32 5.06 5.42
CA THR A 63 5.53 6.45 4.96
C THR A 63 6.50 7.24 5.83
N GLU A 64 6.67 6.88 7.10
CA GLU A 64 7.52 7.58 8.08
C GLU A 64 8.66 6.70 8.63
N PRO A 65 9.52 6.11 7.77
CA PRO A 65 10.59 5.24 8.23
C PRO A 65 11.71 6.03 8.92
N LEU A 66 12.50 5.33 9.74
CA LEU A 66 13.77 5.87 10.20
C LEU A 66 14.72 6.02 9.01
N VAL A 67 15.23 7.24 8.81
CA VAL A 67 16.12 7.59 7.71
C VAL A 67 17.41 8.21 8.21
N SER A 68 18.52 7.85 7.58
CA SER A 68 19.83 8.48 7.82
C SER A 68 19.88 9.91 7.25
N PRO A 69 20.81 10.76 7.69
CA PRO A 69 20.96 12.11 7.15
C PRO A 69 21.17 12.15 5.62
N ALA A 70 21.90 11.19 5.06
CA ALA A 70 22.08 11.09 3.61
C ALA A 70 20.75 10.82 2.88
N GLN A 71 19.92 9.93 3.43
CA GLN A 71 18.59 9.63 2.86
C GLN A 71 17.65 10.83 2.99
N GLN A 72 17.73 11.61 4.07
CA GLN A 72 16.95 12.85 4.19
C GLN A 72 17.25 13.82 3.06
N GLY A 73 18.52 13.98 2.69
CA GLY A 73 18.92 14.79 1.52
C GLY A 73 18.32 14.26 0.21
N MET A 74 18.41 12.95 -0.03
CA MET A 74 17.83 12.32 -1.23
C MET A 74 16.31 12.48 -1.32
N ILE A 75 15.60 12.35 -0.20
CA ILE A 75 14.15 12.56 -0.12
C ILE A 75 13.81 14.03 -0.37
N ALA A 76 14.56 14.96 0.22
CA ALA A 76 14.36 16.39 0.00
C ALA A 76 14.53 16.78 -1.48
N ASP A 77 15.57 16.26 -2.14
CA ASP A 77 15.78 16.48 -3.58
C ASP A 77 14.65 15.89 -4.41
N ALA A 78 14.22 14.65 -4.13
CA ALA A 78 13.13 13.99 -4.84
C ALA A 78 11.80 14.76 -4.70
N ASN A 79 11.50 15.23 -3.48
CA ASN A 79 10.33 16.05 -3.20
C ASN A 79 10.38 17.38 -3.95
N TRP A 80 11.53 18.06 -3.93
CA TRP A 80 11.72 19.31 -4.66
C TRP A 80 11.50 19.14 -6.17
N PHE A 81 12.14 18.13 -6.79
CA PHE A 81 12.02 17.91 -8.24
C PHE A 81 10.64 17.42 -8.68
N SER A 82 9.89 16.75 -7.80
CA SER A 82 8.51 16.32 -8.07
C SER A 82 7.46 17.37 -7.73
N GLY A 83 7.85 18.48 -7.10
CA GLY A 83 6.91 19.51 -6.64
C GLY A 83 6.07 19.06 -5.44
N TYR A 84 6.48 18.02 -4.73
CA TYR A 84 5.79 17.51 -3.54
C TYR A 84 6.27 18.29 -2.30
N GLY A 85 5.38 19.10 -1.74
CA GLY A 85 5.67 20.00 -0.63
C GLY A 85 5.25 19.47 0.74
N TYR A 86 5.49 20.30 1.76
CA TYR A 86 5.05 20.01 3.14
C TYR A 86 3.53 19.87 3.25
N ASP A 87 2.77 20.73 2.56
CA ASP A 87 1.31 20.71 2.61
C ASP A 87 0.73 19.46 1.95
N ASP A 88 1.38 18.92 0.91
CA ASP A 88 1.03 17.63 0.31
C ASP A 88 1.24 16.49 1.31
N ALA A 89 2.39 16.47 1.99
CA ALA A 89 2.69 15.48 3.03
C ALA A 89 1.69 15.53 4.20
N VAL A 90 1.33 16.73 4.66
CA VAL A 90 0.30 16.89 5.69
C VAL A 90 -1.07 16.42 5.21
N THR A 91 -1.41 16.67 3.95
CA THR A 91 -2.68 16.27 3.35
C THR A 91 -2.77 14.76 3.21
N GLU A 92 -1.76 14.13 2.63
CA GLU A 92 -1.65 12.67 2.48
C GLU A 92 -1.72 11.97 3.85
N ARG A 93 -0.95 12.46 4.83
CA ARG A 93 -0.99 11.92 6.20
C ARG A 93 -2.38 12.00 6.82
N LYS A 94 -3.10 13.11 6.62
CA LYS A 94 -4.49 13.25 7.09
C LYS A 94 -5.43 12.28 6.38
N GLN A 95 -5.27 12.06 5.07
CA GLN A 95 -6.07 11.09 4.34
C GLN A 95 -5.87 9.67 4.89
N ILE A 96 -4.62 9.26 5.11
CA ILE A 96 -4.31 7.93 5.69
C ILE A 96 -4.95 7.77 7.08
N LEU A 97 -4.82 8.77 7.95
CA LEU A 97 -5.33 8.70 9.32
C LEU A 97 -6.87 8.73 9.42
N ASN A 98 -7.54 9.30 8.43
CA ASN A 98 -9.01 9.40 8.39
C ASN A 98 -9.65 8.40 7.44
N ALA A 99 -8.88 7.46 6.87
CA ALA A 99 -9.41 6.46 5.95
C ALA A 99 -10.54 5.65 6.58
N THR A 100 -11.62 5.47 5.83
CA THR A 100 -12.82 4.76 6.27
C THR A 100 -13.18 3.63 5.32
N LYS A 101 -13.97 2.67 5.81
CA LYS A 101 -14.47 1.57 4.97
C LYS A 101 -15.40 2.02 3.84
N TYR A 102 -15.99 3.22 3.90
CA TYR A 102 -16.84 3.75 2.83
C TYR A 102 -16.06 4.09 1.55
N GLU A 103 -14.73 4.14 1.66
CA GLU A 103 -13.81 4.42 0.55
C GLU A 103 -13.28 3.12 -0.09
N LEU A 104 -13.67 1.95 0.42
CA LEU A 104 -13.35 0.61 -0.10
C LEU A 104 -14.47 0.05 -0.99
#